data_AF-A0A536WB82-F1
#
_entry.id   AF-A0A536WB82-F1
#
_cell.length_a   1.000
_cell.length_b   1.000
_cell.length_c   1.000
_cell.angle_alpha   90.00
_cell.angle_beta   90.00
_cell.angle_gamma   90.00
#
_symmetry.space_group_name_H-M   'P 1'
#
loop_
_entity.id
_entity.type
_entity.pdbx_description
1 polymer ?
#
loop_
_entity_poly.entity_id
_entity_poly.type
_entity_poly.pdbx_seq_one_letter_code
_entity_poly.pdbx_strand_id
1 'polypeptide(L)'
;MTRLPAALRGALWMVGALLSFSLMAVSVRELLRSMGSFEILFLRSLVSLVLVLAVLPRFGIGTLRTRRFGLHVVRNVLHFGGQYAWVYAIAMLPLATVFAIEFTMPVW
;
A
#
# COMPACT_ATOMS: atom_id res chain seq x y z
N MET A 1 -6.43 32.77 -8.17
CA MET A 1 -5.81 31.43 -8.05
C MET A 1 -6.27 30.57 -9.23
N THR A 2 -5.50 30.52 -10.31
CA THR A 2 -5.81 29.68 -11.48
C THR A 2 -5.68 28.22 -11.07
N ARG A 3 -6.75 27.43 -11.21
CA ARG A 3 -6.72 25.99 -10.90
C ARG A 3 -5.85 25.30 -11.94
N LEU A 4 -4.90 24.45 -11.51
CA LEU A 4 -4.06 23.66 -12.41
C LEU A 4 -4.93 22.86 -13.41
N PRO A 5 -4.48 22.69 -14.67
CA PRO A 5 -5.15 21.80 -15.62
C PRO A 5 -5.34 20.41 -15.03
N ALA A 6 -6.48 19.76 -15.31
CA ALA A 6 -6.81 18.45 -14.75
C ALA A 6 -5.73 17.39 -15.06
N ALA A 7 -5.16 17.44 -16.27
CA ALA A 7 -4.06 16.57 -16.69
C ALA A 7 -2.80 16.77 -15.81
N LEU A 8 -2.41 18.01 -15.53
CA LEU A 8 -1.24 18.30 -14.70
C LEU A 8 -1.47 17.86 -13.25
N ARG A 9 -2.65 18.09 -12.70
CA ARG A 9 -3.00 17.60 -11.36
C ARG A 9 -2.97 16.06 -11.31
N GLY A 10 -3.47 15.39 -12.34
CA GLY A 10 -3.37 13.94 -12.47
C GLY A 10 -1.92 13.45 -12.52
N ALA A 11 -1.08 14.09 -13.34
CA ALA A 11 0.34 13.78 -13.43
C ALA A 11 1.07 13.93 -12.09
N LEU A 12 0.78 15.00 -11.33
CA LEU A 12 1.35 15.19 -9.98
C LEU A 12 0.95 14.07 -9.01
N TRP A 13 -0.32 13.63 -9.04
CA TRP A 13 -0.75 12.48 -8.24
C TRP A 13 -0.08 11.17 -8.66
N MET A 14 0.10 10.95 -9.96
CA MET A 14 0.79 9.76 -10.49
C MET A 14 2.26 9.74 -10.05
N VAL A 15 2.97 10.87 -10.16
CA VAL A 15 4.36 11.00 -9.70
C VAL A 15 4.46 10.76 -8.19
N GLY A 16 3.56 11.36 -7.40
CA GLY A 16 3.53 11.15 -5.95
C GLY A 16 3.28 9.70 -5.56
N ALA A 17 2.36 9.02 -6.24
CA ALA A 17 2.10 7.59 -6.04
C ALA A 17 3.32 6.73 -6.39
N LEU A 18 3.95 6.98 -7.54
CA LEU A 18 5.13 6.24 -7.99
C LEU A 18 6.30 6.42 -7.02
N LEU A 19 6.56 7.65 -6.56
CA LEU A 19 7.58 7.92 -5.54
C LEU A 19 7.28 7.18 -4.24
N SER A 20 6.01 7.14 -3.81
CA SER A 20 5.61 6.44 -2.59
C SER A 20 5.82 4.92 -2.70
N PHE A 21 5.49 4.32 -3.85
CA PHE A 21 5.71 2.89 -4.08
C PHE A 21 7.19 2.53 -4.18
N SER A 22 7.99 3.36 -4.87
CA SER A 22 9.44 3.18 -4.96
C SER A 22 10.11 3.26 -3.58
N LEU A 23 9.75 4.27 -2.78
CA LEU A 23 10.25 4.40 -1.41
C LEU A 23 9.84 3.19 -0.55
N MET A 24 8.59 2.74 -0.66
CA MET A 24 8.11 1.56 0.06
C MET A 24 8.94 0.31 -0.28
N ALA A 25 9.20 0.05 -1.57
CA ALA A 25 10.00 -1.11 -1.99
C ALA A 25 11.43 -1.08 -1.43
N VAL A 26 12.08 0.09 -1.49
CA VAL A 26 13.43 0.28 -0.93
C VAL A 26 13.41 0.13 0.59
N SER A 27 12.46 0.75 1.30
CA SER A 27 12.34 0.60 2.75
C SER A 27 12.14 -0.85 3.16
N VAL A 28 11.23 -1.58 2.50
CA VAL A 28 11.02 -3.00 2.79
C VAL A 28 12.31 -3.81 2.59
N ARG A 29 13.03 -3.56 1.49
CA ARG A 29 14.32 -4.23 1.21
C ARG A 29 15.36 -3.99 2.30
N GLU A 30 15.45 -2.77 2.81
CA GLU A 30 16.38 -2.44 3.90
C GLU A 30 15.95 -3.05 5.24
N LEU A 31 14.66 -3.00 5.58
CA LEU A 31 14.13 -3.60 6.82
C LEU A 31 14.28 -5.13 6.85
N LEU A 32 14.22 -5.80 5.69
CA LEU A 32 14.40 -7.25 5.59
C LEU A 32 15.80 -7.74 6.05
N ARG A 33 16.77 -6.84 6.23
CA ARG A 33 18.08 -7.18 6.81
C ARG A 33 18.01 -7.47 8.31
N SER A 34 17.01 -6.95 9.01
CA SER A 34 16.88 -7.08 10.47
C SER A 34 15.54 -7.63 10.92
N MET A 35 14.54 -7.72 10.03
CA MET A 35 13.17 -8.13 10.36
C MET A 35 12.63 -9.14 9.34
N GLY A 36 11.82 -10.08 9.80
CA GLY A 36 11.08 -10.99 8.92
C GLY A 36 9.92 -10.29 8.20
N SER A 37 9.48 -10.85 7.06
CA SER A 37 8.36 -10.30 6.25
C SER A 37 7.09 -10.09 7.08
N PHE A 38 6.79 -11.02 8.00
CA PHE A 38 5.63 -10.93 8.88
C PHE A 38 5.72 -9.73 9.84
N GLU A 39 6.87 -9.52 10.46
CA GLU A 39 7.08 -8.41 11.41
C GLU A 39 6.96 -7.05 10.72
N ILE A 40 7.54 -6.93 9.52
CA ILE A 40 7.43 -5.73 8.69
C ILE A 40 5.97 -5.41 8.38
N LEU A 41 5.19 -6.41 7.96
CA LEU A 41 3.78 -6.23 7.65
C LEU A 41 2.94 -5.91 8.88
N PHE A 42 3.20 -6.58 10.01
CA PHE A 42 2.53 -6.30 11.26
C PHE A 42 2.73 -4.85 11.70
N LEU A 43 3.98 -4.37 11.74
CA LEU A 43 4.29 -2.98 12.10
C LEU A 43 3.68 -1.99 11.11
N ARG A 44 3.74 -2.29 9.80
CA ARG A 44 3.11 -1.45 8.77
C ARG A 44 1.60 -1.33 8.99
N SER A 45 0.90 -2.44 9.25
CA SER A 45 -0.53 -2.45 9.53
C SER A 45 -0.87 -1.71 10.82
N LEU A 46 -0.07 -1.88 11.87
CA LEU A 46 -0.24 -1.17 13.14
C LEU A 46 -0.08 0.34 12.97
N VAL A 47 0.98 0.79 12.31
CA VAL A 47 1.20 2.22 12.01
C VAL A 47 0.07 2.77 11.16
N SER A 48 -0.36 2.04 10.12
CA SER A 48 -1.48 2.47 9.27
C SER A 48 -2.78 2.60 10.06
N LEU A 49 -3.05 1.66 10.97
CA LEU A 49 -4.21 1.70 11.85
C LEU A 49 -4.16 2.93 12.78
N VAL A 50 -3.02 3.19 13.42
CA VAL A 50 -2.84 4.37 14.28
C VAL A 50 -3.06 5.67 13.49
N LEU A 51 -2.52 5.77 12.27
CA LEU A 51 -2.72 6.94 11.41
C LEU A 51 -4.18 7.12 11.00
N VAL A 52 -4.89 6.04 10.65
CA VAL A 52 -6.32 6.09 10.31
C VAL A 52 -7.13 6.51 11.53
N LEU A 53 -6.86 5.95 12.71
CA LEU A 53 -7.53 6.32 13.96
C LEU A 53 -7.26 7.77 14.37
N ALA A 54 -6.05 8.29 14.13
CA ALA A 54 -5.71 9.68 14.42
C ALA A 54 -6.49 10.67 13.53
N VAL A 55 -6.81 10.29 12.30
CA VAL A 55 -7.55 11.13 11.35
C VAL A 55 -9.08 10.93 11.46
N LEU A 56 -9.52 9.77 11.93
CA LEU A 56 -10.94 9.40 12.06
C LEU A 56 -11.84 10.46 12.72
N PRO A 57 -11.43 11.17 13.79
CA PRO A 57 -12.27 12.21 14.41
C PRO A 57 -12.71 13.31 13.43
N ARG A 58 -11.95 13.56 12.36
CA ARG A 58 -12.29 14.56 11.34
C ARG A 58 -13.45 14.14 10.43
N PHE A 59 -13.74 12.84 10.35
CA PHE A 59 -14.76 12.27 9.48
C PHE A 59 -15.94 11.66 10.24
N GLY A 60 -15.82 11.51 11.56
CA GLY A 60 -16.84 10.92 12.43
C GLY A 60 -16.90 9.38 12.34
N ILE A 61 -17.28 8.75 13.45
CA ILE A 61 -17.31 7.27 13.57
C ILE A 61 -18.38 6.62 12.68
N GLY A 62 -19.41 7.37 12.29
CA GLY A 62 -20.46 6.92 11.37
C GLY A 62 -19.92 6.46 10.01
N THR A 63 -18.76 6.98 9.60
CA THR A 63 -18.06 6.59 8.36
C THR A 63 -17.58 5.13 8.39
N LEU A 64 -17.40 4.53 9.57
CA LEU A 64 -17.03 3.11 9.71
C LEU A 64 -18.24 2.17 9.60
N ARG A 65 -19.47 2.68 9.62
CA ARG A 65 -20.68 1.86 9.58
C ARG A 65 -20.83 1.22 8.20
N THR A 66 -20.74 -0.10 8.13
CA THR A 66 -20.93 -0.87 6.90
C THR A 66 -21.93 -2.00 7.10
N ARG A 67 -22.76 -2.26 6.07
CA ARG A 67 -23.64 -3.44 6.00
C ARG A 67 -22.99 -4.61 5.26
N ARG A 68 -21.80 -4.42 4.69
CA ARG A 68 -21.11 -5.38 3.82
C ARG A 68 -19.84 -5.93 4.46
N PHE A 69 -19.91 -6.31 5.74
CA PHE A 69 -18.74 -6.74 6.51
C PHE A 69 -18.01 -7.92 5.85
N GLY A 70 -18.75 -8.93 5.36
CA GLY A 70 -18.16 -10.07 4.65
C GLY A 70 -17.33 -9.67 3.42
N LEU A 71 -17.82 -8.70 2.63
CA LEU A 71 -17.08 -8.19 1.47
C LEU A 71 -15.79 -7.48 1.89
N HIS A 72 -15.82 -6.71 2.98
CA HIS A 72 -14.62 -6.08 3.52
C HIS A 72 -13.60 -7.11 4.00
N VAL A 73 -14.04 -8.18 4.65
CA VAL A 73 -13.17 -9.28 5.09
C VAL A 73 -12.53 -9.96 3.88
N VAL A 74 -13.31 -10.38 2.88
CA VAL A 74 -12.77 -11.03 1.67
C VAL A 74 -11.79 -10.12 0.94
N ARG A 75 -12.16 -8.85 0.72
CA ARG A 75 -11.26 -7.86 0.11
C ARG A 75 -9.97 -7.71 0.92
N ASN A 76 -10.06 -7.66 2.24
CA ASN A 76 -8.92 -7.49 3.11
C ASN A 76 -8.00 -8.72 3.13
N VAL A 77 -8.56 -9.94 3.13
CA VAL A 77 -7.77 -11.18 3.05
C VAL A 77 -7.01 -11.26 1.74
N LEU A 78 -7.68 -10.99 0.61
CA LEU A 78 -7.02 -10.97 -0.70
C LEU A 78 -5.94 -9.89 -0.78
N HIS A 79 -6.24 -8.68 -0.31
CA HIS A 79 -5.29 -7.57 -0.32
C HIS A 79 -4.08 -7.85 0.58
N PHE A 80 -4.32 -8.32 1.81
CA PHE A 80 -3.27 -8.64 2.76
C PHE A 80 -2.42 -9.82 2.29
N GLY A 81 -3.04 -10.85 1.72
CA GLY A 81 -2.33 -11.97 1.09
C GLY A 81 -1.44 -11.51 -0.06
N GLY A 82 -1.94 -10.62 -0.93
CA GLY A 82 -1.15 -9.99 -1.98
C GLY A 82 0.02 -9.16 -1.44
N GLN A 83 -0.21 -8.36 -0.39
CA GLN A 83 0.84 -7.59 0.28
C GLN A 83 1.91 -8.50 0.90
N TYR A 84 1.50 -9.61 1.50
CA TYR A 84 2.43 -10.59 2.06
C TYR A 84 3.29 -11.23 0.98
N ALA A 85 2.66 -11.72 -0.09
CA ALA A 85 3.36 -12.28 -1.24
C ALA A 85 4.33 -11.28 -1.88
N TRP A 86 3.95 -10.00 -1.94
CA TRP A 86 4.78 -8.92 -2.46
C TRP A 86 6.03 -8.67 -1.61
N VAL A 87 5.88 -8.53 -0.29
CA VAL A 87 7.03 -8.36 0.64
C VAL A 87 7.91 -9.62 0.62
N TYR A 88 7.31 -10.80 0.53
CA TYR A 88 8.04 -12.06 0.39
C TYR A 88 8.85 -12.12 -0.91
N ALA A 89 8.26 -11.69 -2.04
CA ALA A 89 8.97 -11.59 -3.32
C ALA A 89 10.15 -10.61 -3.23
N ILE A 90 10.00 -9.48 -2.54
CA ILE A 90 11.11 -8.56 -2.27
C ILE A 90 12.20 -9.21 -1.40
N ALA A 91 11.87 -10.14 -0.53
CA ALA A 91 12.90 -10.87 0.23
C ALA A 91 13.67 -11.87 -0.65
N MET A 92 12.97 -12.55 -1.56
CA MET A 92 13.51 -13.70 -2.29
C MET A 92 14.10 -13.36 -3.67
N LEU A 93 13.65 -12.29 -4.31
CA LEU A 93 14.02 -11.93 -5.67
C LEU A 93 14.81 -10.62 -5.72
N PRO A 94 15.67 -10.40 -6.73
CA PRO A 94 16.18 -9.06 -7.03
C PRO A 94 15.02 -8.08 -7.28
N LEU A 95 15.17 -6.84 -6.81
CA LEU A 95 14.13 -5.80 -7.00
C LEU A 95 13.74 -5.62 -8.47
N ALA A 96 14.71 -5.70 -9.39
CA ALA A 96 14.45 -5.62 -10.83
C ALA A 96 13.46 -6.71 -11.32
N THR A 97 13.56 -7.93 -10.79
CA THR A 97 12.65 -9.03 -11.15
C THR A 97 11.26 -8.81 -10.57
N VAL A 98 11.16 -8.31 -9.33
CA VAL A 98 9.87 -7.97 -8.71
C VAL A 98 9.13 -6.94 -9.56
N PHE A 99 9.80 -5.85 -9.95
CA PHE A 99 9.19 -4.83 -10.80
C PHE A 99 8.88 -5.31 -12.23
N ALA A 100 9.69 -6.22 -12.79
CA ALA A 100 9.39 -6.83 -14.08
C ALA A 100 8.06 -7.59 -14.05
N ILE A 101 7.78 -8.30 -12.95
CA ILE A 101 6.47 -8.96 -12.74
C ILE A 101 5.36 -7.92 -12.62
N GLU A 102 5.58 -6.81 -11.91
CA GLU A 102 4.57 -5.73 -11.79
C GLU A 102 4.20 -5.10 -13.14
N PHE A 103 5.11 -5.02 -14.11
CA PHE A 103 4.75 -4.54 -15.44
C PHE A 103 3.75 -5.42 -16.18
N THR A 104 3.50 -6.64 -15.70
CA THR A 104 2.43 -7.52 -16.21
C THR A 104 1.05 -7.20 -15.64
N MET A 105 0.93 -6.34 -14.62
CA MET A 105 -0.34 -5.95 -14.01
C MET A 105 -1.45 -5.54 -14.99
N PRO A 106 -1.20 -4.83 -16.11
CA PRO A 106 -2.28 -4.49 -17.05
C PRO A 106 -3.00 -5.70 -17.67
N VAL A 107 -2.41 -6.90 -17.58
CA VAL A 107 -2.95 -8.13 -18.16
C VAL A 107 -3.95 -8.82 -17.21
N TRP A 108 -3.92 -8.54 -15.91
CA TRP A 108 -4.70 -9.26 -14.88
C TRP A 108 -5.44 -8.36 -13.89
#